data_AF-A0A5C5P0U1-F1
#
_entry.id   AF-A0A5C5P0U1-F1
#
_cell.length_a   1.000
_cell.length_b   1.000
_cell.length_c   1.000
_cell.angle_alpha   90.00
_cell.angle_beta   90.00
_cell.angle_gamma   90.00
#
_symmetry.space_group_name_H-M   'P 1'
#
loop_
_entity.id
_entity.type
_entity.pdbx_description
1 polymer ?
#
loop_
_entity_poly.entity_id
_entity_poly.type
_entity_poly.pdbx_seq_one_letter_code
_entity_poly.pdbx_strand_id
1 'polypeptide(L)'
;MKRLVPHNEIEGYELTKIESPYFAGLKVREFFRAPYALPGLSELLSECGLSPVCCSAEKDQRRVLDKQAAGEWLFVMDYPFLPLSRECRVKYGHLMGRRLYVGLANGRR
;
A
#
# COMPACT_ATOMS: atom_id res chain seq x y z
N MET A 1 8.66 -4.19 10.33
CA MET A 1 7.90 -2.93 10.30
C MET A 1 6.59 -3.15 9.54
N LYS A 2 5.52 -2.43 9.90
CA LYS A 2 4.26 -2.33 9.12
C LYS A 2 3.84 -0.86 9.11
N ARG A 3 3.56 -0.28 7.94
CA ARG A 3 3.07 1.10 7.82
C ARG A 3 2.34 1.34 6.51
N LEU A 4 1.56 2.40 6.47
CA LEU A 4 1.02 2.97 5.25
C LEU A 4 1.85 4.17 4.82
N VAL A 5 2.02 4.32 3.51
CA VAL A 5 2.70 5.47 2.91
C VAL A 5 1.93 5.94 1.68
N PRO A 6 1.89 7.25 1.42
CA PRO A 6 1.34 7.76 0.17
C PRO A 6 2.20 7.31 -1.02
N HIS A 7 1.58 7.16 -2.19
CA HIS A 7 2.24 6.66 -3.40
C HIS A 7 3.46 7.49 -3.82
N ASN A 8 3.44 8.80 -3.59
CA ASN A 8 4.57 9.69 -3.89
C ASN A 8 5.84 9.37 -3.07
N GLU A 9 5.74 8.64 -1.96
CA GLU A 9 6.87 8.18 -1.14
C GLU A 9 7.40 6.80 -1.59
N ILE A 10 6.82 6.18 -2.62
CA ILE A 10 7.20 4.82 -3.06
C ILE A 10 8.70 4.67 -3.37
N GLU A 11 9.37 5.74 -3.82
CA GLU A 11 10.79 5.72 -4.14
C GLU A 11 11.68 5.46 -2.91
N GLY A 12 11.19 5.78 -1.71
CA GLY A 12 11.87 5.49 -0.44
C GLY A 12 11.82 4.02 -0.02
N TYR A 13 11.08 3.16 -0.74
CA TYR A 13 10.84 1.79 -0.35
C TYR A 13 11.24 0.77 -1.43
N GLU A 14 11.70 -0.39 -0.98
CA GLU A 14 11.89 -1.55 -1.86
C GLU A 14 10.52 -2.12 -2.23
N LEU A 15 10.27 -2.31 -3.52
CA LEU A 15 9.00 -2.85 -4.02
C LEU A 15 8.67 -4.24 -3.43
N THR A 16 9.70 -5.04 -3.10
CA THR A 16 9.58 -6.35 -2.45
C THR A 16 9.08 -6.27 -1.00
N LYS A 17 9.05 -5.08 -0.40
CA LYS A 17 8.51 -4.81 0.94
C LYS A 17 7.14 -4.13 0.89
N ILE A 18 6.56 -3.95 -0.29
CA ILE A 18 5.23 -3.38 -0.44
C ILE A 18 4.29 -4.54 -0.71
N GLU A 19 3.20 -4.65 0.04
CA GLU A 19 2.15 -5.63 -0.25
C GLU A 19 1.36 -5.20 -1.48
N SER A 20 0.97 -6.17 -2.31
CA SER A 20 0.05 -5.92 -3.42
C SER A 20 -1.23 -5.24 -2.93
N PRO A 21 -1.74 -4.18 -3.61
CA PRO A 21 -2.97 -3.50 -3.25
C PRO A 21 -4.17 -4.43 -3.00
N TYR A 22 -4.21 -5.57 -3.70
CA TYR A 22 -5.26 -6.58 -3.50
C TYR A 22 -5.22 -7.19 -2.09
N PHE A 23 -4.04 -7.54 -1.59
CA PHE A 23 -3.87 -8.15 -0.26
C PHE A 23 -3.72 -7.09 0.85
N ALA A 24 -3.22 -5.91 0.51
CA ALA A 24 -3.04 -4.79 1.43
C ALA A 24 -4.37 -4.43 2.12
N GLY A 25 -5.46 -4.34 1.36
CA GLY A 25 -6.78 -4.00 1.91
C GLY A 25 -7.27 -5.00 2.95
N LEU A 26 -7.04 -6.30 2.77
CA LEU A 26 -7.40 -7.33 3.75
C LEU A 26 -6.67 -7.12 5.08
N LYS A 27 -5.37 -6.80 5.02
CA LYS A 27 -4.55 -6.56 6.21
C LYS A 27 -4.90 -5.24 6.90
N VAL A 28 -5.15 -4.18 6.14
CA VAL A 28 -5.46 -2.86 6.70
C VAL A 28 -6.80 -2.85 7.43
N ARG A 29 -7.76 -3.67 7.01
CA ARG A 29 -9.04 -3.84 7.71
C ARG A 29 -8.88 -4.23 9.17
N GLU A 30 -7.84 -4.97 9.51
CA GLU A 30 -7.54 -5.40 10.89
C GLU A 30 -7.23 -4.19 11.80
N PHE A 31 -6.74 -3.09 11.23
CA PHE A 31 -6.30 -1.90 11.96
C PHE A 31 -7.39 -0.84 12.14
N PHE A 32 -8.57 -0.97 11.51
CA PHE A 32 -9.65 0.02 11.71
C PHE A 32 -10.16 0.09 13.15
N ARG A 33 -9.99 -0.99 13.93
CA ARG A 33 -10.32 -1.00 15.37
C ARG A 33 -9.28 -0.27 16.23
N ALA A 34 -8.06 -0.11 15.72
CA ALA A 34 -6.97 0.55 16.42
C ALA A 34 -6.07 1.31 15.41
N PRO A 35 -6.54 2.45 14.85
CA PRO A 35 -5.84 3.11 13.75
C PRO A 35 -4.41 3.55 14.07
N TYR A 36 -4.13 3.86 15.34
CA TYR A 36 -2.81 4.25 15.82
C TYR A 36 -1.81 3.08 15.88
N ALA A 37 -2.26 1.83 15.79
CA ALA A 37 -1.38 0.66 15.72
C ALA A 37 -0.73 0.50 14.34
N LEU A 38 -1.21 1.22 13.32
CA LEU A 38 -0.63 1.26 11.99
C LEU A 38 -0.20 2.69 11.62
N PRO A 39 1.10 3.01 11.70
CA PRO A 39 1.60 4.30 11.24
C PRO A 39 1.18 4.59 9.79
N GLY A 40 0.75 5.83 9.50
CA GLY A 40 0.22 6.22 8.19
C GLY A 40 -1.30 6.04 8.04
N LEU A 41 -1.96 5.24 8.88
CA LEU A 41 -3.40 5.03 8.78
C LEU A 41 -4.19 6.27 9.22
N SER A 42 -3.71 7.02 10.21
CA SER A 42 -4.41 8.23 10.68
C SER A 42 -4.36 9.34 9.62
N GLU A 43 -3.26 9.45 8.90
CA GLU A 43 -3.03 10.36 7.79
C GLU A 43 -3.94 10.00 6.60
N LEU A 44 -3.98 8.72 6.23
CA LEU A 44 -4.92 8.22 5.20
C LEU A 44 -6.38 8.48 5.58
N LEU A 45 -6.75 8.27 6.85
CA LEU A 45 -8.10 8.60 7.34
C LEU A 45 -8.39 10.09 7.22
N SER A 46 -7.45 10.94 7.63
CA SER A 46 -7.57 12.39 7.50
C SER A 46 -7.74 12.83 6.03
N GLU A 47 -7.02 12.22 5.08
CA GLU A 47 -7.21 12.48 3.65
C GLU A 47 -8.59 12.08 3.14
N CYS A 48 -9.22 11.07 3.76
CA CYS A 48 -10.59 10.67 3.48
C CYS A 48 -11.64 11.56 4.16
N GLY A 49 -11.21 12.56 4.93
CA GLY A 49 -12.08 13.38 5.78
C GLY A 49 -12.66 12.63 6.98
N LEU A 50 -11.97 11.57 7.43
CA LEU A 50 -12.41 10.68 8.50
C LEU A 50 -11.62 10.94 9.78
N SER A 51 -12.29 10.79 10.93
CA SER A 51 -11.64 10.82 12.23
C SER A 51 -11.05 9.44 12.57
N PRO A 52 -9.80 9.36 13.04
CA PRO A 52 -9.21 8.12 13.57
C PRO A 52 -9.98 7.52 14.76
N VAL A 53 -10.82 8.30 15.43
CA VAL A 53 -11.63 7.85 16.57
C VAL A 53 -12.93 7.19 16.11
N CYS A 54 -13.38 7.43 14.87
CA CYS A 54 -14.72 7.03 14.38
C CYS A 54 -14.69 6.38 12.99
N CYS A 55 -13.81 5.40 12.73
CA CYS A 55 -13.75 4.68 11.45
C CYS A 55 -14.44 3.29 11.48
N SER A 56 -15.56 3.17 12.21
CA SER A 56 -16.30 1.90 12.35
C SER A 56 -17.33 1.66 11.25
N ALA A 57 -17.80 2.71 10.57
CA ALA A 57 -18.81 2.57 9.53
C ALA A 57 -18.22 1.89 8.29
N GLU A 58 -18.96 0.92 7.73
CA GLU A 58 -18.52 0.17 6.54
C GLU A 58 -18.23 1.08 5.34
N LYS A 59 -19.03 2.13 5.17
CA LYS A 59 -18.85 3.14 4.10
C LYS A 59 -17.51 3.87 4.23
N ASP A 60 -17.08 4.16 5.45
CA ASP A 60 -15.84 4.89 5.71
C ASP A 60 -14.63 3.98 5.48
N GLN A 61 -14.72 2.74 5.95
CA GLN A 61 -13.72 1.70 5.66
C GLN A 61 -13.60 1.46 4.16
N ARG A 62 -14.72 1.43 3.43
CA ARG A 62 -14.74 1.26 1.98
C ARG A 62 -13.94 2.35 1.27
N ARG A 63 -14.13 3.63 1.64
CA ARG A 63 -13.38 4.76 1.05
C ARG A 63 -11.87 4.62 1.21
N VAL A 64 -11.43 4.21 2.41
CA VAL A 64 -10.01 3.99 2.70
C VAL A 64 -9.45 2.84 1.84
N LEU A 65 -10.20 1.75 1.73
CA LEU A 65 -9.81 0.59 0.93
C LEU A 65 -9.81 0.87 -0.57
N ASP A 66 -10.73 1.71 -1.05
CA ASP A 66 -10.78 2.13 -2.45
C ASP A 66 -9.53 2.94 -2.83
N LYS A 67 -9.05 3.85 -1.95
CA LYS A 67 -7.76 4.54 -2.14
C LYS A 67 -6.57 3.59 -2.20
N GLN A 68 -6.55 2.56 -1.36
CA GLN A 68 -5.51 1.52 -1.46
C GLN A 68 -5.61 0.70 -2.74
N ALA A 69 -6.82 0.31 -3.14
CA ALA A 69 -7.02 -0.46 -4.36
C ALA A 69 -6.63 0.34 -5.62
N ALA A 70 -6.81 1.66 -5.59
CA ALA A 70 -6.31 2.59 -6.59
C ALA A 70 -4.78 2.78 -6.53
N GLY A 71 -4.14 2.35 -5.45
CA GLY A 71 -2.70 2.47 -5.23
C GLY A 71 -2.23 3.86 -4.84
N GLU A 72 -3.14 4.75 -4.42
CA GLU A 72 -2.80 6.08 -3.88
C GLU A 72 -2.04 5.96 -2.56
N TRP A 73 -2.30 4.88 -1.82
CA TRP A 73 -1.65 4.55 -0.56
C TRP A 73 -1.19 3.09 -0.59
N LEU A 74 0.03 2.86 -0.12
CA LEU A 74 0.74 1.60 -0.21
C LEU A 74 1.02 1.04 1.18
N PHE A 75 0.83 -0.27 1.34
CA PHE A 75 1.10 -0.96 2.59
C PHE A 75 2.49 -1.58 2.58
N VAL A 76 3.39 -1.02 3.39
CA VAL A 76 4.78 -1.46 3.51
C VAL A 76 4.90 -2.41 4.70
N MET A 77 5.51 -3.57 4.47
CA MET A 77 5.84 -4.53 5.50
C MET A 77 7.06 -5.39 5.16
N ASP A 78 7.74 -5.93 6.17
CA ASP A 78 8.97 -6.72 5.95
C ASP A 78 8.71 -8.04 5.20
N TYR A 79 7.54 -8.65 5.43
CA TYR A 79 7.17 -9.97 4.91
C TYR A 79 5.78 -9.92 4.24
N PRO A 80 5.65 -9.29 3.06
CA PRO A 80 4.40 -9.30 2.32
C PRO A 80 4.04 -10.71 1.88
N PHE A 81 2.74 -10.98 1.80
CA PHE A 81 2.25 -12.26 1.29
C PHE A 81 2.46 -12.33 -0.23
N LEU A 82 2.12 -11.26 -0.93
CA LEU A 82 2.40 -11.05 -2.34
C LEU A 82 3.05 -9.67 -2.52
N PRO A 83 4.39 -9.61 -2.58
CA PRO A 83 5.07 -8.34 -2.80
C PRO A 83 4.59 -7.65 -4.08
N LEU A 84 4.69 -6.32 -4.10
CA LEU A 84 4.42 -5.49 -5.27
C LEU A 84 5.56 -5.73 -6.27
N SER A 85 5.49 -6.85 -6.99
CA SER A 85 6.54 -7.38 -7.85
C SER A 85 6.10 -7.40 -9.32
N ARG A 86 6.93 -8.01 -10.17
CA ARG A 86 6.66 -8.15 -11.60
C ARG A 86 5.32 -8.84 -11.88
N GLU A 87 4.86 -9.74 -11.01
CA GLU A 87 3.53 -10.38 -11.10
C GLU A 87 2.38 -9.38 -10.97
N CYS A 88 2.56 -8.32 -10.18
CA CYS A 88 1.59 -7.23 -10.02
C CYS A 88 1.60 -6.22 -11.19
N ARG A 89 2.59 -6.28 -12.09
CA ARG A 89 2.83 -5.26 -13.13
C ARG A 89 1.68 -5.12 -14.13
N VAL A 90 0.95 -6.20 -14.42
CA VAL A 90 -0.19 -6.16 -15.36
C VAL A 90 -1.29 -5.23 -14.85
N LYS A 91 -1.58 -5.26 -13.54
CA LYS A 91 -2.67 -4.51 -12.94
C LYS A 91 -2.20 -3.20 -12.29
N TYR A 92 -1.03 -3.23 -11.67
CA TYR A 92 -0.49 -2.15 -10.84
C TYR A 92 0.80 -1.55 -11.40
N GLY A 93 1.14 -1.82 -12.66
CA GLY A 93 2.37 -1.32 -13.29
C GLY A 93 2.50 0.21 -13.29
N HIS A 94 1.37 0.93 -13.30
CA HIS A 94 1.34 2.39 -13.18
C HIS A 94 1.84 2.89 -11.82
N LEU A 95 1.79 2.06 -10.76
CA LEU A 95 2.27 2.42 -9.42
C LEU A 95 3.79 2.32 -9.30
N MET A 96 4.45 1.52 -10.13
CA MET A 96 5.86 1.14 -9.95
C MET A 96 6.88 2.19 -10.42
N GLY A 97 6.41 3.37 -10.88
CA GLY A 97 7.26 4.48 -11.29
C GLY A 97 8.29 4.14 -12.38
N ARG A 98 9.26 5.04 -12.61
CA ARG A 98 10.35 4.83 -13.59
C ARG A 98 11.40 3.79 -13.16
N ARG A 99 11.26 3.21 -11.96
CA ARG A 99 12.26 2.29 -11.37
C ARG A 99 12.31 0.91 -12.01
N LEU A 100 11.42 0.62 -12.96
CA LEU A 100 11.39 -0.65 -13.70
C LEU A 100 12.44 -0.78 -14.83
N TYR A 101 13.39 0.16 -14.95
CA TYR A 101 14.42 0.14 -16.00
C TYR A 101 15.84 -0.27 -15.57
N VAL A 102 16.04 -0.75 -14.34
CA VAL A 102 17.38 -1.24 -13.93
C VAL A 102 17.29 -2.64 -13.32
N GLY A 103 17.71 -3.64 -14.10
CA GLY A 103 18.28 -4.88 -13.56
C GLY A 103 17.60 -6.21 -13.88
N LEU A 104 17.66 -6.65 -15.15
CA LEU A 104 17.95 -8.05 -15.52
C LEU A 104 18.35 -8.13 -17.01
N ALA A 105 19.34 -7.31 -17.38
CA ALA A 105 20.03 -7.39 -18.67
C ALA A 105 21.55 -7.43 -18.43
N ASN A 106 22.00 -8.42 -17.66
CA ASN A 106 23.34 -8.99 -17.81
C ASN A 106 23.06 -10.48 -17.98
N GLY A 107 22.93 -11.00 -19.20
CA GLY A 107 24.03 -11.02 -20.16
C GLY A 107 24.80 -12.33 -19.95
N ARG A 108 24.15 -13.46 -20.20
CA ARG A 108 24.88 -14.70 -20.49
C ARG A 108 25.59 -14.49 -21.82
N ARG A 109 26.91 -14.50 -21.81
CA ARG A 109 27.76 -15.04 -22.87
C ARG A 109 29.08 -15.46 -22.26
#